data_AF-A0A0S7YM73-F1
#
_entry.id   AF-A0A0S7YM73-F1
#
_cell.length_a   1.000
_cell.length_b   1.000
_cell.length_c   1.000
_cell.angle_alpha   90.00
_cell.angle_beta   90.00
_cell.angle_gamma   90.00
#
_symmetry.space_group_name_H-M   'P 1'
#
loop_
_entity.id
_entity.type
_entity.pdbx_description
1 polymer ?
#
loop_
_entity_poly.entity_id
_entity_poly.type
_entity_poly.pdbx_seq_one_letter_code
_entity_poly.pdbx_strand_id
1 'polypeptide(L)'
;MALAVVLGAALSAFAQDAKVSVAVKPEVRHQTILGWGKTTPWQPAHPLLRDQCIDRAVNDLGLNRLRFEGLCGNKVGHRSWEWLNDNADPATINWKGFNTQHLDGRVAEWLVPWKQAVEARGEPFDLYVSPSFFQGGSSGDLPPWMLADPREYAEWATALLLRLRDRHGIVPNYYSICNEAGNNNVFSPQVVVRMMKALMPRLRQQGFKTMVQYPESVNAAVAVRYIEAARNDPEVWKWVGLISYHWYGRDNQASMVKLRDFARERGLPTAQTEFMNLTIDHLYDDLVVGGVSYWEIYGLATPDYEAALSHVSSNTFRGGRWYWRFRQVSHFVRPGAVRVECTSSDPAVRCLAFEHRGKMVVVLINTTAPHAARTVTVRGLRPGAYGVSQCVKAAPTEELGVRRVGDDGTIDVDLQPDSVLTVYGRDDANRPPTLLEWCSQPTFLKRPAETLELRCAAADPERDALTFAWSVVAQPDGADAKLAQPDSAVTRVTGLTRPGEYVFRVEVGDGRHAVRQDVLVRSFEGNQPPVPMDVHNRVPVWVRVKDGGTLLRAAAWDVERDPISFKWIVVRQPRGAAAQLETPDKAACKVTAMAAAGDYVFRLDVSDPANTVSVEHTVPVYP
;
A
#
# COMPACT_ATOMS: atom_id res chain seq x y z
N MET A 1 -4.87 76.60 24.95
CA MET A 1 -4.37 75.45 24.17
C MET A 1 -4.88 74.18 24.81
N ALA A 2 -5.93 73.58 24.26
CA ALA A 2 -6.44 72.28 24.68
C ALA A 2 -6.66 71.46 23.40
N LEU A 3 -5.93 70.36 23.30
CA LEU A 3 -5.81 69.52 22.11
C LEU A 3 -7.03 68.58 22.04
N ALA A 4 -7.81 68.66 20.98
CA ALA A 4 -8.88 67.73 20.68
C ALA A 4 -8.31 66.44 20.06
N VAL A 5 -8.55 65.30 20.70
CA VAL A 5 -8.28 63.98 20.14
C VAL A 5 -9.56 63.50 19.45
N VAL A 6 -9.53 63.44 18.13
CA VAL A 6 -10.55 62.77 17.32
C VAL A 6 -10.12 61.31 17.17
N LEU A 7 -10.79 60.40 17.87
CA LEU A 7 -10.71 58.96 17.57
C LEU A 7 -11.56 58.68 16.34
N GLY A 8 -10.90 58.46 15.20
CA GLY A 8 -11.53 57.90 14.00
C GLY A 8 -11.85 56.43 14.22
N ALA A 9 -13.13 56.09 14.25
CA ALA A 9 -13.60 54.72 14.11
C ALA A 9 -13.31 54.24 12.69
N ALA A 10 -12.23 53.48 12.50
CA ALA A 10 -12.05 52.68 11.30
C ALA A 10 -13.05 51.52 11.36
N LEU A 11 -14.15 51.66 10.63
CA LEU A 11 -15.01 50.56 10.25
C LEU A 11 -14.17 49.61 9.37
N SER A 12 -13.65 48.55 9.98
CA SER A 12 -13.17 47.37 9.26
C SER A 12 -14.38 46.76 8.56
N ALA A 13 -14.61 47.14 7.30
CA ALA A 13 -15.44 46.35 6.42
C ALA A 13 -14.80 44.97 6.33
N PHE A 14 -15.40 43.97 6.99
CA PHE A 14 -15.11 42.58 6.67
C PHE A 14 -15.48 42.42 5.21
N ALA A 15 -14.47 42.32 4.34
CA ALA A 15 -14.67 41.85 2.98
C ALA A 15 -15.37 40.49 3.11
N GLN A 16 -16.61 40.40 2.63
CA GLN A 16 -17.28 39.14 2.40
C GLN A 16 -16.33 38.35 1.49
N ASP A 17 -15.68 37.30 2.00
CA ASP A 17 -14.78 36.46 1.20
C ASP A 17 -15.54 36.08 -0.08
N ALA A 18 -15.03 36.55 -1.22
CA ALA A 18 -15.70 36.37 -2.50
C ALA A 18 -15.91 34.89 -2.75
N LYS A 19 -17.15 34.50 -3.04
CA LYS A 19 -17.54 33.12 -3.31
C LYS A 19 -16.64 32.53 -4.40
N VAL A 20 -15.96 31.43 -4.10
CA VAL A 20 -15.04 30.78 -5.05
C VAL A 20 -15.86 30.10 -6.13
N SER A 21 -15.52 30.31 -7.40
CA SER A 21 -16.14 29.62 -8.52
C SER A 21 -15.23 28.52 -9.02
N VAL A 22 -15.73 27.28 -9.09
CA VAL A 22 -15.06 26.13 -9.70
C VAL A 22 -15.81 25.76 -10.97
N ALA A 23 -15.13 25.81 -12.11
CA ALA A 23 -15.69 25.49 -13.42
C ALA A 23 -15.21 24.11 -13.90
N VAL A 24 -16.16 23.23 -14.21
CA VAL A 24 -15.92 21.92 -14.83
C VAL A 24 -16.22 22.01 -16.32
N LYS A 25 -15.32 21.49 -17.16
CA LYS A 25 -15.45 21.48 -18.63
C LYS A 25 -15.33 20.05 -19.16
N PRO A 26 -16.41 19.27 -19.17
CA PRO A 26 -16.39 17.84 -19.53
C PRO A 26 -15.88 17.53 -20.94
N GLU A 27 -15.94 18.51 -21.85
CA GLU A 27 -15.46 18.44 -23.22
C GLU A 27 -13.93 18.47 -23.34
N VAL A 28 -13.21 19.02 -22.36
CA VAL A 28 -11.75 19.03 -22.32
C VAL A 28 -11.29 17.82 -21.50
N ARG A 29 -10.90 16.75 -22.21
CA ARG A 29 -10.53 15.46 -21.62
C ARG A 29 -9.01 15.32 -21.52
N HIS A 30 -8.56 14.71 -20.43
CA HIS A 30 -7.15 14.39 -20.16
C HIS A 30 -6.94 12.87 -20.17
N GLN A 31 -6.23 12.33 -19.19
CA GLN A 31 -5.97 10.90 -19.08
C GLN A 31 -7.17 10.11 -18.52
N THR A 32 -7.20 8.80 -18.79
CA THR A 32 -8.11 7.85 -18.14
C THR A 32 -7.43 7.27 -16.91
N ILE A 33 -8.15 7.16 -15.80
CA ILE A 33 -7.69 6.42 -14.62
C ILE A 33 -7.84 4.93 -14.92
N LEU A 34 -6.72 4.20 -14.88
CA LEU A 34 -6.64 2.79 -15.22
C LEU A 34 -6.48 1.91 -13.98
N GLY A 35 -5.89 2.42 -12.90
CA GLY A 35 -5.88 1.69 -11.65
C GLY A 35 -5.43 2.45 -10.43
N TRP A 36 -5.98 2.03 -9.30
CA TRP A 36 -5.53 2.41 -7.97
C TRP A 36 -4.84 1.21 -7.37
N GLY A 37 -3.59 1.39 -6.96
CA GLY A 37 -2.76 0.28 -6.56
C GLY A 37 -2.10 0.44 -5.20
N LYS A 38 -1.39 -0.61 -4.83
CA LYS A 38 -0.54 -0.65 -3.65
C LYS A 38 0.45 -1.79 -3.73
N THR A 39 1.43 -1.78 -2.83
CA THR A 39 2.27 -2.97 -2.58
C THR A 39 1.48 -4.10 -1.94
N THR A 40 1.66 -5.31 -2.45
CA THR A 40 1.11 -6.53 -1.87
C THR A 40 1.63 -6.69 -0.44
N PRO A 41 0.77 -6.98 0.56
CA PRO A 41 1.25 -7.20 1.92
C PRO A 41 2.32 -8.30 2.00
N TRP A 42 3.27 -8.11 2.92
CA TRP A 42 4.41 -9.03 3.06
C TRP A 42 4.16 -10.13 4.08
N GLN A 43 3.45 -9.83 5.16
CA GLN A 43 3.20 -10.79 6.24
C GLN A 43 1.81 -11.42 6.10
N PRO A 44 1.63 -12.67 6.58
CA PRO A 44 0.31 -13.27 6.69
C PRO A 44 -0.54 -12.53 7.71
N ALA A 45 -1.86 -12.67 7.59
CA ALA A 45 -2.81 -12.15 8.57
C ALA A 45 -3.80 -13.24 9.00
N HIS A 46 -4.48 -13.03 10.12
CA HIS A 46 -5.62 -13.88 10.44
C HIS A 46 -6.66 -13.78 9.28
N PRO A 47 -7.20 -14.88 8.75
CA PRO A 47 -8.06 -14.85 7.55
C PRO A 47 -9.22 -13.85 7.64
N LEU A 48 -9.88 -13.76 8.80
CA LEU A 48 -10.96 -12.78 9.01
C LEU A 48 -10.49 -11.34 8.78
N LEU A 49 -9.31 -10.98 9.29
CA LEU A 49 -8.76 -9.63 9.16
C LEU A 49 -8.25 -9.37 7.76
N ARG A 50 -7.60 -10.38 7.17
CA ARG A 50 -7.13 -10.35 5.78
C ARG A 50 -8.28 -10.03 4.84
N ASP A 51 -9.39 -10.76 4.96
CA ASP A 51 -10.54 -10.62 4.08
C ASP A 51 -11.25 -9.27 4.29
N GLN A 52 -11.38 -8.79 5.53
CA GLN A 52 -11.88 -7.44 5.81
C GLN A 52 -10.97 -6.32 5.28
N CYS A 53 -9.65 -6.52 5.31
CA CYS A 53 -8.70 -5.56 4.73
C CYS A 53 -8.76 -5.53 3.22
N ILE A 54 -8.94 -6.69 2.59
CA ILE A 54 -9.17 -6.80 1.16
C ILE A 54 -10.48 -6.11 0.80
N ASP A 55 -11.57 -6.36 1.53
CA ASP A 55 -12.85 -5.67 1.32
C ASP A 55 -12.69 -4.15 1.43
N ARG A 56 -12.04 -3.65 2.49
CA ARG A 56 -11.85 -2.21 2.65
C ARG A 56 -10.97 -1.60 1.55
N ALA A 57 -9.90 -2.28 1.16
CA ALA A 57 -9.02 -1.77 0.13
C ALA A 57 -9.63 -1.87 -1.28
N VAL A 58 -10.27 -2.98 -1.60
CA VAL A 58 -10.88 -3.22 -2.90
C VAL A 58 -12.20 -2.50 -2.99
N ASN A 59 -13.18 -2.83 -2.13
CA ASN A 59 -14.56 -2.38 -2.24
C ASN A 59 -14.77 -0.93 -1.79
N ASP A 60 -14.13 -0.49 -0.69
CA ASP A 60 -14.22 0.91 -0.28
C ASP A 60 -13.24 1.82 -1.01
N LEU A 61 -11.92 1.62 -0.84
CA LEU A 61 -10.94 2.50 -1.50
C LEU A 61 -10.90 2.35 -3.02
N GLY A 62 -11.31 1.21 -3.55
CA GLY A 62 -11.32 1.01 -4.97
C GLY A 62 -10.07 0.47 -5.60
N LEU A 63 -9.15 -0.06 -4.80
CA LEU A 63 -7.91 -0.61 -5.32
C LEU A 63 -8.21 -1.82 -6.20
N ASN A 64 -7.72 -1.78 -7.43
CA ASN A 64 -7.85 -2.87 -8.41
C ASN A 64 -6.48 -3.38 -8.86
N ARG A 65 -5.40 -2.82 -8.31
CA ARG A 65 -4.04 -3.11 -8.72
C ARG A 65 -3.14 -3.50 -7.55
N LEU A 66 -2.23 -4.45 -7.77
CA LEU A 66 -1.16 -4.79 -6.83
C LEU A 66 0.23 -4.73 -7.47
N ARG A 67 1.19 -4.18 -6.73
CA ARG A 67 2.64 -4.36 -6.92
C ARG A 67 3.09 -5.61 -6.18
N PHE A 68 3.65 -6.59 -6.87
CA PHE A 68 4.13 -7.84 -6.26
C PHE A 68 5.64 -8.00 -6.43
N GLU A 69 6.38 -7.99 -5.32
CA GLU A 69 7.84 -8.06 -5.35
C GLU A 69 8.41 -9.48 -5.55
N GLY A 70 7.55 -10.50 -5.59
CA GLY A 70 8.00 -11.89 -5.59
C GLY A 70 8.77 -12.25 -4.32
N LEU A 71 9.78 -13.11 -4.47
CA LEU A 71 10.66 -13.54 -3.38
C LEU A 71 12.08 -13.02 -3.62
N CYS A 72 12.41 -11.92 -2.95
CA CYS A 72 13.74 -11.30 -3.04
C CYS A 72 14.51 -11.49 -1.74
N GLY A 73 15.82 -11.72 -1.86
CA GLY A 73 16.75 -11.79 -0.74
C GLY A 73 16.59 -13.03 0.15
N ASN A 74 17.54 -13.19 1.06
CA ASN A 74 17.67 -14.34 1.95
C ASN A 74 17.36 -13.93 3.37
N LYS A 75 16.36 -14.57 4.00
CA LYS A 75 15.92 -14.27 5.37
C LYS A 75 15.66 -15.56 6.16
N VAL A 76 15.51 -15.45 7.47
CA VAL A 76 15.04 -16.56 8.31
C VAL A 76 13.70 -17.10 7.79
N GLY A 77 13.60 -18.42 7.69
CA GLY A 77 12.39 -19.12 7.24
C GLY A 77 12.03 -18.93 5.76
N HIS A 78 12.84 -18.17 5.00
CA HIS A 78 12.55 -17.82 3.63
C HIS A 78 13.82 -17.57 2.79
N ARG A 79 14.03 -18.40 1.77
CA ARG A 79 15.11 -18.21 0.78
C ARG A 79 14.63 -17.36 -0.40
N SER A 80 15.55 -16.67 -1.06
CA SER A 80 15.27 -15.98 -2.33
C SER A 80 14.61 -16.90 -3.34
N TRP A 81 13.91 -16.32 -4.32
CA TRP A 81 13.20 -17.08 -5.35
C TRP A 81 14.07 -18.16 -5.97
N GLU A 82 15.30 -17.78 -6.32
CA GLU A 82 16.39 -18.67 -6.70
C GLU A 82 17.55 -18.37 -5.75
N TRP A 83 18.02 -19.38 -5.03
CA TRP A 83 19.03 -19.24 -3.98
C TRP A 83 20.45 -19.51 -4.50
N LEU A 84 20.60 -20.49 -5.38
CA LEU A 84 21.79 -20.78 -6.17
C LEU A 84 21.33 -20.89 -7.61
N ASN A 85 22.22 -20.63 -8.56
CA ASN A 85 21.91 -20.87 -9.97
C ASN A 85 21.33 -22.28 -10.11
N ASP A 86 20.09 -22.36 -10.58
CA ASP A 86 19.32 -23.59 -10.56
C ASP A 86 20.00 -24.70 -11.38
N ASN A 87 20.74 -24.29 -12.41
CA ASN A 87 21.70 -25.06 -13.20
C ASN A 87 22.70 -24.11 -13.91
N ALA A 88 23.18 -24.43 -15.13
CA ALA A 88 24.11 -23.58 -15.89
C ALA A 88 23.63 -23.30 -17.32
N ASP A 89 22.47 -23.82 -17.68
CA ASP A 89 21.79 -23.63 -18.95
C ASP A 89 20.60 -22.69 -18.75
N PRO A 90 20.75 -21.39 -19.10
CA PRO A 90 19.70 -20.41 -18.90
C PRO A 90 18.46 -20.65 -19.78
N ALA A 91 18.40 -21.73 -20.57
CA ALA A 91 17.23 -22.12 -21.36
C ALA A 91 16.32 -23.14 -20.64
N THR A 92 16.77 -23.74 -19.54
CA THR A 92 16.10 -24.88 -18.90
C THR A 92 15.85 -24.62 -17.42
N ILE A 93 14.57 -24.52 -17.02
CA ILE A 93 14.21 -24.30 -15.61
C ILE A 93 14.32 -25.61 -14.81
N ASN A 94 15.24 -25.65 -13.84
CA ASN A 94 15.31 -26.67 -12.81
C ASN A 94 14.54 -26.24 -11.55
N TRP A 95 13.25 -26.59 -11.49
CA TRP A 95 12.35 -26.23 -10.39
C TRP A 95 12.82 -26.61 -8.98
N LYS A 96 13.76 -27.55 -8.82
CA LYS A 96 14.35 -27.88 -7.52
C LYS A 96 15.19 -26.74 -6.94
N GLY A 97 15.68 -25.82 -7.77
CA GLY A 97 16.43 -24.63 -7.36
C GLY A 97 15.56 -23.48 -6.86
N PHE A 98 14.24 -23.55 -7.07
CA PHE A 98 13.31 -22.44 -6.80
C PHE A 98 12.47 -22.64 -5.53
N ASN A 99 12.27 -21.55 -4.78
CA ASN A 99 11.47 -21.54 -3.55
C ASN A 99 9.95 -21.48 -3.84
N THR A 100 9.43 -22.55 -4.46
CA THR A 100 8.05 -22.59 -4.94
C THR A 100 7.00 -22.61 -3.84
N GLN A 101 7.25 -23.30 -2.72
CA GLN A 101 6.30 -23.40 -1.61
C GLN A 101 6.01 -22.04 -0.99
N HIS A 102 7.04 -21.22 -0.73
CA HIS A 102 6.84 -19.93 -0.11
C HIS A 102 6.17 -18.93 -1.08
N LEU A 103 6.50 -19.00 -2.37
CA LEU A 103 5.84 -18.16 -3.38
C LEU A 103 4.35 -18.49 -3.43
N ASP A 104 4.02 -19.78 -3.53
CA ASP A 104 2.63 -20.25 -3.55
C ASP A 104 1.86 -19.82 -2.30
N GLY A 105 2.49 -19.87 -1.13
CA GLY A 105 1.89 -19.38 0.12
C GLY A 105 1.54 -17.91 0.07
N ARG A 106 2.45 -17.04 -0.41
CA ARG A 106 2.18 -15.59 -0.55
C ARG A 106 1.08 -15.30 -1.57
N VAL A 107 1.04 -16.05 -2.67
CA VAL A 107 0.03 -15.90 -3.72
C VAL A 107 -1.35 -16.31 -3.22
N ALA A 108 -1.45 -17.46 -2.56
CA ALA A 108 -2.69 -17.96 -1.97
C ALA A 108 -3.20 -17.04 -0.84
N GLU A 109 -2.29 -16.48 -0.04
CA GLU A 109 -2.65 -15.58 1.04
C GLU A 109 -3.18 -14.24 0.51
N TRP A 110 -2.50 -13.57 -0.42
CA TRP A 110 -2.86 -12.19 -0.78
C TRP A 110 -3.36 -12.00 -2.20
N LEU A 111 -2.72 -12.60 -3.21
CA LEU A 111 -3.07 -12.29 -4.60
C LEU A 111 -4.39 -12.93 -5.03
N VAL A 112 -4.62 -14.20 -4.67
CA VAL A 112 -5.85 -14.92 -5.03
C VAL A 112 -7.11 -14.26 -4.45
N PRO A 113 -7.21 -14.03 -3.12
CA PRO A 113 -8.41 -13.41 -2.57
C PRO A 113 -8.58 -11.96 -3.02
N TRP A 114 -7.49 -11.23 -3.26
CA TRP A 114 -7.57 -9.87 -3.81
C TRP A 114 -8.13 -9.86 -5.24
N LYS A 115 -7.60 -10.72 -6.11
CA LYS A 115 -8.12 -10.89 -7.47
C LYS A 115 -9.61 -11.21 -7.46
N GLN A 116 -10.02 -12.16 -6.61
CA GLN A 116 -11.43 -12.54 -6.46
C GLN A 116 -12.29 -11.35 -6.04
N ALA A 117 -11.85 -10.55 -5.05
CA ALA A 117 -12.58 -9.37 -4.61
C ALA A 117 -12.73 -8.31 -5.71
N VAL A 118 -11.67 -8.05 -6.49
CA VAL A 118 -11.71 -7.09 -7.59
C VAL A 118 -12.65 -7.56 -8.70
N GLU A 119 -12.55 -8.83 -9.08
CA GLU A 119 -13.36 -9.42 -10.16
C GLU A 119 -14.83 -9.59 -9.76
N ALA A 120 -15.12 -9.83 -8.48
CA ALA A 120 -16.49 -9.87 -7.97
C ALA A 120 -17.25 -8.54 -8.15
N ARG A 121 -16.53 -7.41 -8.26
CA ARG A 121 -17.10 -6.10 -8.62
C ARG A 121 -17.21 -5.87 -10.14
N GLY A 122 -16.74 -6.81 -10.96
CA GLY A 122 -16.72 -6.66 -12.42
C GLY A 122 -15.61 -5.74 -12.93
N GLU A 123 -14.55 -5.53 -12.14
CA GLU A 123 -13.34 -4.81 -12.56
C GLU A 123 -12.22 -5.80 -12.90
N PRO A 124 -11.33 -5.49 -13.87
CA PRO A 124 -10.15 -6.31 -14.11
C PRO A 124 -9.14 -6.11 -12.98
N PHE A 125 -8.65 -7.23 -12.43
CA PHE A 125 -7.50 -7.22 -11.54
C PHE A 125 -6.22 -6.94 -12.33
N ASP A 126 -5.53 -5.85 -11.97
CA ASP A 126 -4.23 -5.50 -12.53
C ASP A 126 -3.11 -5.93 -11.57
N LEU A 127 -2.10 -6.61 -12.11
CA LEU A 127 -0.94 -7.02 -11.35
C LEU A 127 0.31 -6.63 -12.11
N TYR A 128 1.30 -6.14 -11.37
CA TYR A 128 2.65 -6.12 -11.90
C TYR A 128 3.68 -6.68 -10.93
N VAL A 129 4.69 -7.32 -11.50
CA VAL A 129 5.80 -7.91 -10.74
C VAL A 129 6.98 -6.94 -10.75
N SER A 130 7.54 -6.66 -9.58
CA SER A 130 8.61 -5.68 -9.37
C SER A 130 9.66 -6.19 -8.37
N PRO A 131 10.66 -6.95 -8.84
CA PRO A 131 11.69 -7.49 -7.97
C PRO A 131 12.65 -6.40 -7.46
N SER A 132 13.09 -6.52 -6.20
CA SER A 132 13.93 -5.54 -5.51
C SER A 132 15.33 -6.11 -5.22
N PHE A 133 16.40 -5.36 -5.51
CA PHE A 133 17.79 -5.81 -5.36
C PHE A 133 18.71 -4.77 -4.69
N PHE A 134 18.45 -4.40 -3.44
CA PHE A 134 19.23 -3.39 -2.71
C PHE A 134 20.43 -3.98 -1.95
N GLN A 135 21.65 -3.50 -2.25
CA GLN A 135 22.92 -3.98 -1.67
C GLN A 135 22.99 -3.92 -0.13
N GLY A 136 22.25 -2.98 0.49
CA GLY A 136 22.14 -2.84 1.95
C GLY A 136 20.73 -3.12 2.52
N GLY A 137 19.77 -3.46 1.65
CA GLY A 137 18.38 -3.71 2.00
C GLY A 137 18.11 -5.17 2.33
N SER A 138 16.87 -5.47 2.74
CA SER A 138 16.47 -6.83 3.07
C SER A 138 16.10 -7.69 1.85
N SER A 139 16.00 -7.07 0.67
CA SER A 139 15.75 -7.76 -0.60
C SER A 139 17.02 -8.33 -1.24
N GLY A 140 18.21 -8.06 -0.67
CA GLY A 140 19.48 -8.59 -1.14
C GLY A 140 20.02 -7.91 -2.41
N ASP A 141 21.19 -8.32 -2.89
CA ASP A 141 21.78 -7.86 -4.15
C ASP A 141 21.46 -8.82 -5.30
N LEU A 142 21.54 -8.34 -6.54
CA LEU A 142 21.40 -9.16 -7.74
C LEU A 142 22.45 -10.29 -7.71
N PRO A 143 22.04 -11.57 -7.82
CA PRO A 143 22.98 -12.67 -7.92
C PRO A 143 24.03 -12.48 -9.02
N PRO A 144 25.32 -12.78 -8.76
CA PRO A 144 26.40 -12.50 -9.71
C PRO A 144 26.24 -13.19 -11.08
N TRP A 145 25.65 -14.39 -11.14
CA TRP A 145 25.44 -15.11 -12.40
C TRP A 145 24.41 -14.41 -13.29
N MET A 146 23.32 -13.88 -12.71
CA MET A 146 22.33 -13.08 -13.42
C MET A 146 22.91 -11.78 -13.97
N LEU A 147 23.84 -11.15 -13.25
CA LEU A 147 24.52 -9.95 -13.77
C LEU A 147 25.48 -10.28 -14.93
N ALA A 148 26.16 -11.44 -14.84
CA ALA A 148 27.12 -11.89 -15.84
C ALA A 148 26.42 -12.34 -17.14
N ASP A 149 25.29 -13.04 -17.04
CA ASP A 149 24.48 -13.47 -18.18
C ASP A 149 23.01 -13.04 -18.01
N PRO A 150 22.51 -12.07 -18.82
CA PRO A 150 21.13 -11.62 -18.72
C PRO A 150 20.09 -12.71 -19.09
N ARG A 151 20.51 -13.82 -19.70
CA ARG A 151 19.63 -14.97 -19.96
C ARG A 151 19.27 -15.71 -18.68
N GLU A 152 20.17 -15.76 -17.70
CA GLU A 152 19.89 -16.31 -16.37
C GLU A 152 18.84 -15.46 -15.65
N TYR A 153 18.94 -14.13 -15.75
CA TYR A 153 17.88 -13.25 -15.24
C TYR A 153 16.53 -13.51 -15.94
N ALA A 154 16.56 -13.72 -17.27
CA ALA A 154 15.36 -14.02 -18.03
C ALA A 154 14.73 -15.35 -17.62
N GLU A 155 15.52 -16.38 -17.34
CA GLU A 155 15.07 -17.65 -16.76
C GLU A 155 14.41 -17.44 -15.41
N TRP A 156 15.13 -16.80 -14.49
CA TRP A 156 14.67 -16.49 -13.13
C TRP A 156 13.30 -15.81 -13.11
N ALA A 157 13.16 -14.75 -13.91
CA ALA A 157 11.92 -13.99 -14.05
C ALA A 157 10.82 -14.81 -14.74
N THR A 158 11.16 -15.57 -15.79
CA THR A 158 10.20 -16.42 -16.51
C THR A 158 9.66 -17.52 -15.61
N ALA A 159 10.50 -18.15 -14.77
CA ALA A 159 10.07 -19.18 -13.83
C ALA A 159 9.02 -18.64 -12.84
N LEU A 160 9.21 -17.42 -12.32
CA LEU A 160 8.23 -16.78 -11.44
C LEU A 160 6.90 -16.56 -12.18
N LEU A 161 6.96 -16.00 -13.39
CA LEU A 161 5.76 -15.70 -14.19
C LEU A 161 5.01 -16.96 -14.64
N LEU A 162 5.73 -18.01 -15.02
CA LEU A 162 5.16 -19.33 -15.32
C LEU A 162 4.47 -19.91 -14.09
N ARG A 163 5.10 -19.83 -12.90
CA ARG A 163 4.49 -20.32 -11.67
C ARG A 163 3.18 -19.58 -11.35
N LEU A 164 3.16 -18.25 -11.47
CA LEU A 164 1.93 -17.46 -11.28
C LEU A 164 0.82 -17.88 -12.25
N ARG A 165 1.14 -18.02 -13.54
CA ARG A 165 0.15 -18.38 -14.57
C ARG A 165 -0.34 -19.82 -14.41
N ASP A 166 0.58 -20.76 -14.37
CA ASP A 166 0.26 -22.18 -14.53
C ASP A 166 -0.28 -22.80 -13.23
N ARG A 167 0.19 -22.32 -12.07
CA ARG A 167 -0.27 -22.81 -10.76
C ARG A 167 -1.49 -22.05 -10.23
N HIS A 168 -1.54 -20.73 -10.46
CA HIS A 168 -2.51 -19.84 -9.80
C HIS A 168 -3.45 -19.13 -10.77
N GLY A 169 -3.29 -19.31 -12.09
CA GLY A 169 -4.15 -18.66 -13.09
C GLY A 169 -3.94 -17.14 -13.18
N ILE A 170 -2.80 -16.62 -12.71
CA ILE A 170 -2.52 -15.19 -12.66
C ILE A 170 -1.45 -14.84 -13.70
N VAL A 171 -1.84 -14.01 -14.68
CA VAL A 171 -0.91 -13.44 -15.67
C VAL A 171 -0.73 -11.96 -15.33
N PRO A 172 0.46 -11.53 -14.87
CA PRO A 172 0.71 -10.12 -14.62
C PRO A 172 0.57 -9.26 -15.89
N ASN A 173 -0.05 -8.09 -15.75
CA ASN A 173 -0.19 -7.09 -16.80
C ASN A 173 1.18 -6.49 -17.14
N TYR A 174 1.97 -6.18 -16.11
CA TYR A 174 3.30 -5.62 -16.27
C TYR A 174 4.38 -6.38 -15.51
N TYR A 175 5.61 -6.22 -15.99
CA TYR A 175 6.83 -6.63 -15.30
C TYR A 175 7.80 -5.46 -15.29
N SER A 176 8.35 -5.15 -14.12
CA SER A 176 9.46 -4.21 -13.97
C SER A 176 10.76 -4.98 -13.81
N ILE A 177 11.82 -4.55 -14.47
CA ILE A 177 13.12 -5.24 -14.42
C ILE A 177 13.74 -5.15 -13.02
N CYS A 178 13.60 -4.00 -12.38
CA CYS A 178 14.12 -3.79 -11.04
C CYS A 178 13.39 -2.61 -10.44
N ASN A 179 12.86 -2.83 -9.23
CA ASN A 179 12.42 -1.76 -8.37
C ASN A 179 13.56 -0.76 -8.12
N GLU A 180 13.30 0.51 -8.35
CA GLU A 180 14.25 1.61 -8.12
C GLU A 180 15.61 1.42 -8.79
N ALA A 181 15.62 1.05 -10.08
CA ALA A 181 16.86 0.85 -10.83
C ALA A 181 17.84 2.04 -10.66
N GLY A 182 19.07 1.75 -10.25
CA GLY A 182 20.14 2.72 -9.98
C GLY A 182 20.12 3.33 -8.58
N ASN A 183 19.22 2.90 -7.69
CA ASN A 183 19.22 3.28 -6.28
C ASN A 183 19.86 2.18 -5.41
N ASN A 184 21.14 2.35 -5.05
CA ASN A 184 21.87 1.38 -4.22
C ASN A 184 21.80 -0.07 -4.75
N ASN A 185 21.85 -0.22 -6.07
CA ASN A 185 21.80 -1.47 -6.80
C ASN A 185 22.57 -1.36 -8.13
N VAL A 186 22.87 -2.50 -8.75
CA VAL A 186 23.70 -2.58 -9.96
C VAL A 186 22.97 -2.23 -11.27
N PHE A 187 21.67 -1.94 -11.24
CA PHE A 187 20.84 -1.80 -12.43
C PHE A 187 20.99 -0.42 -13.08
N SER A 188 22.08 -0.19 -13.83
CA SER A 188 22.20 0.97 -14.72
C SER A 188 21.20 0.91 -15.89
N PRO A 189 20.99 2.00 -16.66
CA PRO A 189 20.14 1.96 -17.86
C PRO A 189 20.53 0.85 -18.85
N GLN A 190 21.82 0.62 -19.04
CA GLN A 190 22.33 -0.43 -19.92
C GLN A 190 22.06 -1.83 -19.37
N VAL A 191 22.17 -2.02 -18.05
CA VAL A 191 21.81 -3.30 -17.40
C VAL A 191 20.32 -3.57 -17.59
N VAL A 192 19.46 -2.59 -17.31
CA VAL A 192 18.01 -2.73 -17.46
C VAL A 192 17.63 -3.09 -18.90
N VAL A 193 18.19 -2.39 -19.90
CA VAL A 193 17.93 -2.69 -21.32
C VAL A 193 18.40 -4.09 -21.71
N ARG A 194 19.57 -4.54 -21.24
CA ARG A 194 20.06 -5.91 -21.51
C ARG A 194 19.14 -6.98 -20.92
N MET A 195 18.70 -6.80 -19.68
CA MET A 195 17.75 -7.73 -19.04
C MET A 195 16.41 -7.76 -19.77
N MET A 196 15.91 -6.60 -20.19
CA MET A 196 14.66 -6.51 -20.96
C MET A 196 14.76 -7.24 -22.31
N LYS A 197 15.88 -7.08 -23.02
CA LYS A 197 16.13 -7.74 -24.31
C LYS A 197 16.26 -9.25 -24.19
N ALA A 198 16.72 -9.76 -23.05
CA ALA A 198 16.75 -11.20 -22.77
C ALA A 198 15.36 -11.74 -22.37
N LEU A 199 14.64 -11.03 -21.50
CA LEU A 199 13.38 -11.50 -20.93
C LEU A 199 12.20 -11.45 -21.93
N MET A 200 11.99 -10.32 -22.59
CA MET A 200 10.72 -10.08 -23.30
C MET A 200 10.49 -11.01 -24.50
N PRO A 201 11.48 -11.34 -25.35
CA PRO A 201 11.31 -12.34 -26.39
C PRO A 201 10.94 -13.72 -25.84
N ARG A 202 11.56 -14.14 -24.71
CA ARG A 202 11.23 -15.41 -24.04
C ARG A 202 9.79 -15.42 -23.55
N LEU A 203 9.33 -14.33 -22.91
CA LEU A 203 7.93 -14.23 -22.48
C LEU A 203 6.95 -14.30 -23.66
N ARG A 204 7.28 -13.70 -24.81
CA ARG A 204 6.44 -13.79 -26.02
C ARG A 204 6.39 -15.20 -26.59
N GLN A 205 7.52 -15.92 -26.63
CA GLN A 205 7.54 -17.34 -27.02
C GLN A 205 6.68 -18.21 -26.10
N GLN A 206 6.61 -17.86 -24.82
CA GLN A 206 5.77 -18.53 -23.81
C GLN A 206 4.30 -18.05 -23.83
N GLY A 207 3.90 -17.18 -24.76
CA GLY A 207 2.53 -16.71 -24.92
C GLY A 207 2.07 -15.62 -23.93
N PHE A 208 2.98 -15.01 -23.16
CA PHE A 208 2.63 -13.91 -22.26
C PHE A 208 2.32 -12.63 -23.03
N LYS A 209 1.23 -11.96 -22.63
CA LYS A 209 0.88 -10.60 -23.04
C LYS A 209 1.46 -9.51 -22.14
N THR A 210 2.14 -9.91 -21.06
CA THR A 210 2.79 -9.02 -20.10
C THR A 210 3.68 -8.00 -20.81
N MET A 211 3.56 -6.73 -20.43
CA MET A 211 4.35 -5.62 -20.95
C MET A 211 5.37 -5.17 -19.89
N VAL A 212 6.30 -4.33 -20.27
CA VAL A 212 7.26 -3.73 -19.34
C VAL A 212 6.67 -2.46 -18.75
N GLN A 213 6.70 -2.36 -17.43
CA GLN A 213 6.60 -1.10 -16.72
C GLN A 213 8.02 -0.54 -16.55
N TYR A 214 8.27 0.66 -17.06
CA TYR A 214 9.62 1.20 -17.18
C TYR A 214 9.69 2.66 -16.73
N PRO A 215 10.75 3.11 -16.04
CA PRO A 215 11.83 2.32 -15.41
C PRO A 215 11.59 1.99 -13.93
N GLU A 216 10.45 2.39 -13.34
CA GLU A 216 10.17 2.26 -11.90
C GLU A 216 11.32 2.81 -11.03
N SER A 217 11.88 3.96 -11.42
CA SER A 217 12.98 4.58 -10.69
C SER A 217 12.53 5.23 -9.39
N VAL A 218 13.46 5.38 -8.45
CA VAL A 218 13.26 6.03 -7.13
C VAL A 218 12.62 7.43 -7.20
N ASN A 219 12.76 8.13 -8.33
CA ASN A 219 12.10 9.41 -8.58
C ASN A 219 11.92 9.74 -10.07
N ALA A 220 11.14 10.79 -10.38
CA ALA A 220 10.83 11.19 -11.74
C ALA A 220 12.09 11.66 -12.51
N ALA A 221 13.02 12.35 -11.85
CA ALA A 221 14.25 12.83 -12.49
C ALA A 221 15.17 11.67 -12.93
N VAL A 222 15.29 10.64 -12.10
CA VAL A 222 15.99 9.40 -12.46
C VAL A 222 15.25 8.69 -13.58
N ALA A 223 13.92 8.61 -13.54
CA ALA A 223 13.15 7.99 -14.61
C ALA A 223 13.40 8.64 -15.98
N VAL A 224 13.49 9.98 -16.04
CA VAL A 224 13.87 10.71 -17.27
C VAL A 224 15.23 10.24 -17.79
N ARG A 225 16.25 10.11 -16.92
CA ARG A 225 17.59 9.67 -17.35
C ARG A 225 17.59 8.28 -17.99
N TYR A 226 16.78 7.36 -17.48
CA TYR A 226 16.65 6.01 -18.04
C TYR A 226 15.96 6.03 -19.39
N ILE A 227 14.87 6.79 -19.51
CA ILE A 227 14.14 6.96 -20.78
C ILE A 227 15.03 7.60 -21.84
N GLU A 228 15.79 8.65 -21.50
CA GLU A 228 16.74 9.25 -22.44
C GLU A 228 17.79 8.27 -22.93
N ALA A 229 18.34 7.45 -22.03
CA ALA A 229 19.36 6.46 -22.37
C ALA A 229 18.83 5.37 -23.33
N ALA A 230 17.53 5.06 -23.31
CA ALA A 230 16.88 4.09 -24.18
C ALA A 230 16.05 4.71 -25.31
N ARG A 231 16.00 6.05 -25.43
CA ARG A 231 15.05 6.80 -26.29
C ARG A 231 15.01 6.31 -27.73
N ASN A 232 16.17 5.97 -28.28
CA ASN A 232 16.35 5.61 -29.69
C ASN A 232 16.49 4.09 -29.92
N ASP A 233 16.16 3.25 -28.93
CA ASP A 233 16.25 1.79 -29.02
C ASP A 233 14.87 1.19 -29.37
N PRO A 234 14.57 0.92 -30.66
CA PRO A 234 13.24 0.45 -31.07
C PRO A 234 12.92 -0.94 -30.51
N GLU A 235 13.94 -1.74 -30.18
CA GLU A 235 13.77 -3.06 -29.61
C GLU A 235 13.28 -3.03 -28.16
N VAL A 236 13.46 -1.91 -27.46
CA VAL A 236 12.97 -1.69 -26.09
C VAL A 236 11.52 -1.22 -26.10
N TRP A 237 11.22 -0.18 -26.87
CA TRP A 237 9.93 0.51 -26.77
C TRP A 237 8.72 -0.32 -27.21
N LYS A 238 8.90 -1.31 -28.09
CA LYS A 238 7.82 -2.26 -28.43
C LYS A 238 7.36 -3.12 -27.26
N TRP A 239 8.17 -3.23 -26.21
CA TRP A 239 7.84 -4.00 -25.01
C TRP A 239 7.33 -3.14 -23.86
N VAL A 240 7.49 -1.81 -23.91
CA VAL A 240 7.05 -0.91 -22.83
C VAL A 240 5.57 -0.61 -22.98
N GLY A 241 4.79 -0.86 -21.93
CA GLY A 241 3.36 -0.58 -21.89
C GLY A 241 2.97 0.53 -20.89
N LEU A 242 3.89 0.95 -20.02
CA LEU A 242 3.63 1.93 -18.97
C LEU A 242 4.94 2.64 -18.58
N ILE A 243 4.89 3.96 -18.42
CA ILE A 243 5.99 4.75 -17.87
C ILE A 243 5.76 5.01 -16.39
N SER A 244 6.67 4.61 -15.50
CA SER A 244 6.47 4.76 -14.06
C SER A 244 7.65 5.37 -13.33
N TYR A 245 7.34 5.99 -12.19
CA TYR A 245 8.30 6.56 -11.25
C TYR A 245 7.80 6.42 -9.81
N HIS A 246 8.71 6.47 -8.85
CA HIS A 246 8.42 6.65 -7.43
C HIS A 246 8.48 8.13 -7.06
N TRP A 247 7.99 8.51 -5.88
CA TRP A 247 7.91 9.93 -5.53
C TRP A 247 9.09 10.45 -4.68
N TYR A 248 10.08 9.62 -4.31
CA TYR A 248 11.12 10.04 -3.36
C TYR A 248 11.97 11.23 -3.86
N GLY A 249 12.63 11.95 -2.95
CA GLY A 249 13.42 13.14 -3.29
C GLY A 249 12.61 14.44 -3.29
N ARG A 250 13.02 15.41 -4.12
CA ARG A 250 12.39 16.74 -4.25
C ARG A 250 12.27 17.12 -5.74
N ASP A 251 11.46 18.13 -6.03
CA ASP A 251 11.36 18.79 -7.34
C ASP A 251 10.98 17.86 -8.53
N ASN A 252 10.11 16.88 -8.27
CA ASN A 252 9.67 15.92 -9.28
C ASN A 252 8.88 16.57 -10.43
N GLN A 253 8.19 17.69 -10.19
CA GLN A 253 7.21 18.30 -11.10
C GLN A 253 7.75 18.58 -12.50
N ALA A 254 8.93 19.16 -12.63
CA ALA A 254 9.52 19.44 -13.94
C ALA A 254 9.84 18.15 -14.73
N SER A 255 10.22 17.08 -14.03
CA SER A 255 10.49 15.78 -14.64
C SER A 255 9.20 15.04 -14.98
N MET A 256 8.16 15.16 -14.14
CA MET A 256 6.83 14.60 -14.41
C MET A 256 6.25 15.12 -15.73
N VAL A 257 6.40 16.41 -16.04
CA VAL A 257 5.99 16.98 -17.34
C VAL A 257 6.71 16.30 -18.49
N LYS A 258 8.04 16.14 -18.41
CA LYS A 258 8.84 15.48 -19.45
C LYS A 258 8.40 14.03 -19.66
N LEU A 259 8.17 13.29 -18.58
CA LEU A 259 7.69 11.91 -18.62
C LEU A 259 6.31 11.80 -19.27
N ARG A 260 5.37 12.67 -18.86
CA ARG A 260 4.02 12.73 -19.40
C ARG A 260 4.03 13.00 -20.90
N ASP A 261 4.76 14.02 -21.34
CA ASP A 261 4.78 14.43 -22.75
C ASP A 261 5.43 13.34 -23.61
N PHE A 262 6.54 12.76 -23.13
CA PHE A 262 7.17 11.61 -23.77
C PHE A 262 6.24 10.39 -23.89
N ALA A 263 5.49 10.08 -22.83
CA ALA A 263 4.52 8.98 -22.82
C ALA A 263 3.37 9.23 -23.82
N ARG A 264 2.84 10.46 -23.82
CA ARG A 264 1.76 10.89 -24.71
C ARG A 264 2.14 10.78 -26.18
N GLU A 265 3.34 11.20 -26.56
CA GLU A 265 3.86 11.04 -27.94
C GLU A 265 3.88 9.58 -28.41
N ARG A 266 3.89 8.63 -27.47
CA ARG A 266 3.95 7.18 -27.74
C ARG A 266 2.66 6.43 -27.42
N GLY A 267 1.60 7.16 -27.04
CA GLY A 267 0.33 6.54 -26.64
C GLY A 267 0.44 5.66 -25.37
N LEU A 268 1.39 5.98 -24.48
CA LEU A 268 1.62 5.24 -23.24
C LEU A 268 0.99 5.96 -22.03
N PRO A 269 0.43 5.23 -21.06
CA PRO A 269 0.07 5.80 -19.76
C PRO A 269 1.31 6.11 -18.92
N THR A 270 1.11 6.93 -17.87
CA THR A 270 2.10 7.16 -16.80
C THR A 270 1.59 6.67 -15.45
N ALA A 271 2.51 6.40 -14.51
CA ALA A 271 2.18 5.99 -13.15
C ALA A 271 3.14 6.56 -12.09
N GLN A 272 2.58 6.91 -10.94
CA GLN A 272 3.32 6.95 -9.67
C GLN A 272 3.06 5.62 -8.95
N THR A 273 4.11 4.90 -8.56
CA THR A 273 3.95 3.49 -8.10
C THR A 273 4.47 3.19 -6.71
N GLU A 274 5.14 4.15 -6.06
CA GLU A 274 5.60 3.98 -4.68
C GLU A 274 5.93 5.32 -4.03
N PHE A 275 5.49 5.51 -2.79
CA PHE A 275 6.03 6.48 -1.84
C PHE A 275 5.43 6.25 -0.44
N MET A 276 6.25 6.35 0.61
CA MET A 276 5.81 6.10 1.99
C MET A 276 4.95 7.23 2.58
N ASN A 277 5.17 8.48 2.16
CA ASN A 277 4.59 9.66 2.83
C ASN A 277 3.62 10.42 1.91
N LEU A 278 2.76 9.69 1.20
CA LEU A 278 1.81 10.27 0.26
C LEU A 278 0.82 11.20 0.97
N THR A 279 0.52 12.32 0.30
CA THR A 279 -0.47 13.32 0.72
C THR A 279 -1.42 13.55 -0.44
N ILE A 280 -2.59 14.15 -0.15
CA ILE A 280 -3.53 14.50 -1.22
C ILE A 280 -2.93 15.47 -2.25
N ASP A 281 -1.96 16.30 -1.84
CA ASP A 281 -1.25 17.21 -2.73
C ASP A 281 -0.31 16.48 -3.70
N HIS A 282 0.32 15.39 -3.27
CA HIS A 282 1.09 14.53 -4.17
C HIS A 282 0.18 13.92 -5.25
N LEU A 283 -0.99 13.39 -4.86
CA LEU A 283 -1.97 12.87 -5.81
C LEU A 283 -2.44 13.93 -6.80
N TYR A 284 -2.75 15.13 -6.32
CA TYR A 284 -3.16 16.24 -7.18
C TYR A 284 -2.07 16.55 -8.23
N ASP A 285 -0.82 16.73 -7.78
CA ASP A 285 0.30 17.03 -8.67
C ASP A 285 0.56 15.87 -9.65
N ASP A 286 0.52 14.61 -9.22
CA ASP A 286 0.69 13.45 -10.10
C ASP A 286 -0.40 13.39 -11.18
N LEU A 287 -1.66 13.68 -10.83
CA LEU A 287 -2.77 13.66 -11.79
C LEU A 287 -2.75 14.85 -12.75
N VAL A 288 -2.46 16.05 -12.27
CA VAL A 288 -2.53 17.29 -13.07
C VAL A 288 -1.24 17.52 -13.85
N VAL A 289 -0.08 17.37 -13.20
CA VAL A 289 1.24 17.61 -13.78
C VAL A 289 1.76 16.35 -14.47
N GLY A 290 1.79 15.21 -13.76
CA GLY A 290 2.30 13.93 -14.27
C GLY A 290 1.36 13.19 -15.21
N GLY A 291 0.08 13.58 -15.26
CA GLY A 291 -0.93 12.94 -16.11
C GLY A 291 -1.11 11.45 -15.79
N VAL A 292 -0.85 11.04 -14.55
CA VAL A 292 -0.82 9.61 -14.19
C VAL A 292 -2.18 8.95 -14.36
N SER A 293 -2.14 7.73 -14.89
CA SER A 293 -3.28 6.84 -15.10
C SER A 293 -3.31 5.70 -14.08
N TYR A 294 -2.16 5.36 -13.49
CA TYR A 294 -2.09 4.49 -12.32
C TYR A 294 -1.44 5.24 -11.16
N TRP A 295 -1.94 5.04 -9.96
CA TRP A 295 -1.41 5.69 -8.77
C TRP A 295 -1.45 4.74 -7.58
N GLU A 296 -0.33 4.62 -6.85
CA GLU A 296 -0.15 3.55 -5.88
C GLU A 296 0.41 3.98 -4.53
N ILE A 297 -0.10 3.32 -3.50
CA ILE A 297 0.28 3.56 -2.11
C ILE A 297 1.29 2.51 -1.66
N TYR A 298 2.41 2.96 -1.13
CA TYR A 298 3.36 2.05 -0.50
C TYR A 298 2.90 1.67 0.91
N GLY A 299 2.60 0.39 1.09
CA GLY A 299 2.22 -0.16 2.39
C GLY A 299 0.79 0.18 2.82
N LEU A 300 0.01 -0.86 3.10
CA LEU A 300 -1.19 -0.75 3.95
C LEU A 300 -1.02 -1.52 5.25
N ALA A 301 -0.19 -2.55 5.24
CA ALA A 301 -0.12 -3.50 6.32
C ALA A 301 1.29 -3.47 6.91
N THR A 302 1.54 -2.52 7.80
CA THR A 302 2.64 -2.57 8.78
C THR A 302 2.08 -2.04 10.11
N PRO A 303 2.75 -2.31 11.26
CA PRO A 303 2.33 -1.75 12.55
C PRO A 303 2.15 -0.23 12.52
N ASP A 304 2.92 0.48 11.68
CA ASP A 304 2.87 1.93 11.51
C ASP A 304 1.78 2.40 10.53
N TYR A 305 1.27 1.51 9.67
CA TYR A 305 0.25 1.81 8.64
C TYR A 305 -1.15 1.27 8.98
N GLU A 306 -1.30 0.70 10.18
CA GLU A 306 -2.56 0.43 10.86
C GLU A 306 -3.57 -0.52 10.15
N ALA A 307 -3.27 -1.12 8.99
CA ALA A 307 -4.05 -2.27 8.48
C ALA A 307 -3.42 -3.61 8.86
N ALA A 308 -4.20 -4.46 9.51
CA ALA A 308 -4.00 -5.89 9.78
C ALA A 308 -2.63 -6.53 9.47
N LEU A 309 -1.61 -6.27 10.30
CA LEU A 309 -0.45 -7.16 10.40
C LEU A 309 -0.20 -7.76 11.77
N SER A 310 -0.99 -7.38 12.78
CA SER A 310 -0.83 -8.04 14.05
C SER A 310 -1.60 -9.35 14.00
N HIS A 311 -0.88 -10.43 13.71
CA HIS A 311 -1.29 -11.81 14.02
C HIS A 311 -1.49 -12.03 15.52
N VAL A 312 -1.74 -10.99 16.32
CA VAL A 312 -1.85 -11.01 17.78
C VAL A 312 -2.92 -10.01 18.29
N SER A 313 -3.19 -8.89 17.60
CA SER A 313 -3.98 -7.76 18.15
C SER A 313 -4.69 -6.84 17.14
N SER A 314 -4.67 -7.13 15.85
CA SER A 314 -5.45 -6.33 14.90
C SER A 314 -6.90 -6.77 15.02
N ASN A 315 -7.69 -6.07 15.82
CA ASN A 315 -9.12 -6.34 15.97
C ASN A 315 -9.96 -5.76 14.81
N THR A 316 -9.33 -4.96 13.93
CA THR A 316 -9.98 -4.04 12.98
C THR A 316 -9.05 -3.61 11.85
N PHE A 317 -9.62 -3.11 10.75
CA PHE A 317 -8.87 -2.27 9.81
C PHE A 317 -8.81 -0.83 10.32
N ARG A 318 -7.61 -0.25 10.39
CA ARG A 318 -7.43 1.18 10.62
C ARG A 318 -6.61 1.75 9.47
N GLY A 319 -7.19 2.68 8.72
CA GLY A 319 -6.44 3.37 7.68
C GLY A 319 -5.42 4.32 8.32
N GLY A 320 -4.19 4.37 7.79
CA GLY A 320 -3.23 5.42 8.18
C GLY A 320 -3.81 6.83 7.98
N ARG A 321 -3.16 7.86 8.52
CA ARG A 321 -3.64 9.28 8.51
C ARG A 321 -4.01 9.83 7.12
N TRP A 322 -3.52 9.20 6.07
CA TRP A 322 -3.79 9.53 4.69
C TRP A 322 -5.16 9.00 4.21
N TYR A 323 -5.62 7.85 4.72
CA TYR A 323 -6.72 7.03 4.19
C TYR A 323 -7.95 7.84 3.79
N TRP A 324 -8.48 8.64 4.72
CA TRP A 324 -9.75 9.32 4.52
C TRP A 324 -9.70 10.44 3.48
N ARG A 325 -8.54 11.09 3.31
CA ARG A 325 -8.33 12.05 2.22
C ARG A 325 -8.27 11.35 0.87
N PHE A 326 -7.55 10.24 0.78
CA PHE A 326 -7.46 9.47 -0.47
C PHE A 326 -8.79 8.83 -0.86
N ARG A 327 -9.57 8.37 0.13
CA ARG A 327 -10.93 7.88 -0.08
C ARG A 327 -11.82 8.90 -0.78
N GLN A 328 -11.64 10.21 -0.54
CA GLN A 328 -12.37 11.27 -1.28
C GLN A 328 -12.09 11.26 -2.79
N VAL A 329 -11.08 10.54 -3.27
CA VAL A 329 -10.81 10.39 -4.70
C VAL A 329 -11.12 8.97 -5.15
N SER A 330 -10.37 7.98 -4.65
CA SER A 330 -10.36 6.64 -5.23
C SER A 330 -11.67 5.84 -5.01
N HIS A 331 -12.43 6.16 -3.95
CA HIS A 331 -13.76 5.56 -3.73
C HIS A 331 -14.73 5.94 -4.86
N PHE A 332 -14.72 7.21 -5.26
CA PHE A 332 -15.65 7.79 -6.23
C PHE A 332 -15.16 7.71 -7.67
N VAL A 333 -13.84 7.73 -7.88
CA VAL A 333 -13.21 7.69 -9.20
C VAL A 333 -12.76 6.27 -9.51
N ARG A 334 -13.57 5.51 -10.26
CA ARG A 334 -13.27 4.11 -10.62
C ARG A 334 -12.35 3.98 -11.84
N PRO A 335 -11.67 2.84 -12.03
CA PRO A 335 -11.02 2.52 -13.30
C PRO A 335 -11.95 2.73 -14.52
N GLY A 336 -11.43 3.38 -15.56
CA GLY A 336 -12.17 3.84 -16.73
C GLY A 336 -12.76 5.25 -16.58
N ALA A 337 -12.64 5.92 -15.43
CA ALA A 337 -13.00 7.33 -15.30
C ALA A 337 -12.01 8.20 -16.09
N VAL A 338 -12.50 9.20 -16.82
CA VAL A 338 -11.66 10.14 -17.57
C VAL A 338 -11.55 11.43 -16.80
N ARG A 339 -10.33 11.89 -16.53
CA ARG A 339 -10.10 13.20 -15.94
C ARG A 339 -10.50 14.27 -16.95
N VAL A 340 -11.34 15.22 -16.53
CA VAL A 340 -11.76 16.36 -17.34
C VAL A 340 -11.25 17.65 -16.71
N GLU A 341 -11.25 18.72 -17.48
CA GLU A 341 -10.75 20.02 -17.03
C GLU A 341 -11.59 20.56 -15.87
N CYS A 342 -10.90 21.00 -14.81
CA CYS A 342 -11.48 21.66 -13.64
C CYS A 342 -10.59 22.83 -13.26
N THR A 343 -11.18 24.03 -13.16
CA THR A 343 -10.46 25.25 -12.80
C THR A 343 -11.13 25.97 -11.65
N SER A 344 -10.36 26.41 -10.67
CA SER A 344 -10.82 27.24 -9.55
C SER A 344 -10.47 28.71 -9.79
N SER A 345 -11.34 29.63 -9.36
CA SER A 345 -11.05 31.06 -9.31
C SER A 345 -10.14 31.46 -8.14
N ASP A 346 -9.99 30.60 -7.13
CA ASP A 346 -9.06 30.76 -6.01
C ASP A 346 -7.95 29.71 -6.13
N PRO A 347 -6.67 30.10 -6.35
CA PRO A 347 -5.56 29.16 -6.48
C PRO A 347 -5.25 28.39 -5.20
N ALA A 348 -5.74 28.82 -4.02
CA ALA A 348 -5.61 28.06 -2.78
C ALA A 348 -6.57 26.85 -2.73
N VAL A 349 -7.63 26.86 -3.55
CA VAL A 349 -8.58 25.75 -3.72
C VAL A 349 -8.22 24.97 -4.98
N ARG A 350 -7.55 23.84 -4.79
CA ARG A 350 -7.24 22.91 -5.88
C ARG A 350 -8.49 22.09 -6.23
N CYS A 351 -8.67 21.74 -7.50
CA CYS A 351 -9.82 20.93 -7.92
C CYS A 351 -9.49 19.88 -8.99
N LEU A 352 -10.17 18.74 -8.91
CA LEU A 352 -10.13 17.67 -9.90
C LEU A 352 -11.57 17.37 -10.34
N ALA A 353 -11.76 17.01 -11.60
CA ALA A 353 -13.04 16.51 -12.08
C ALA A 353 -12.86 15.28 -12.96
N PHE A 354 -13.82 14.36 -12.89
CA PHE A 354 -13.84 13.11 -13.62
C PHE A 354 -15.22 12.82 -14.18
N GLU A 355 -15.26 12.20 -15.35
CA GLU A 355 -16.47 11.67 -15.96
C GLU A 355 -16.33 10.16 -16.11
N HIS A 356 -17.34 9.42 -15.64
CA HIS A 356 -17.41 7.98 -15.81
C HIS A 356 -18.84 7.56 -16.08
N ARG A 357 -19.08 6.99 -17.27
CA ARG A 357 -20.41 6.50 -17.71
C ARG A 357 -21.49 7.57 -17.54
N GLY A 358 -21.15 8.82 -17.86
CA GLY A 358 -22.05 9.98 -17.77
C GLY A 358 -22.29 10.55 -16.37
N LYS A 359 -21.72 9.95 -15.30
CA LYS A 359 -21.71 10.51 -13.94
C LYS A 359 -20.46 11.38 -13.76
N MET A 360 -20.61 12.51 -13.07
CA MET A 360 -19.54 13.47 -12.80
C MET A 360 -19.06 13.34 -11.35
N VAL A 361 -17.76 13.41 -11.13
CA VAL A 361 -17.15 13.50 -9.79
C VAL A 361 -16.27 14.74 -9.76
N VAL A 362 -16.43 15.59 -8.75
CA VAL A 362 -15.62 16.79 -8.52
C VAL A 362 -15.04 16.73 -7.13
N VAL A 363 -13.71 16.85 -7.03
CA VAL A 363 -12.96 16.86 -5.78
C VAL A 363 -12.41 18.25 -5.57
N LEU A 364 -12.69 18.84 -4.40
CA LEU A 364 -12.19 20.12 -3.94
C LEU A 364 -11.19 19.90 -2.80
N ILE A 365 -10.00 20.49 -2.90
CA ILE A 365 -8.90 20.29 -1.96
C ILE A 365 -8.53 21.66 -1.36
N ASN A 366 -8.73 21.82 -0.06
CA ASN A 366 -8.42 23.02 0.71
C ASN A 366 -7.34 22.73 1.77
N THR A 367 -6.19 22.26 1.31
CA THR A 367 -5.02 21.91 2.14
C THR A 367 -3.87 22.90 1.98
N THR A 368 -4.05 23.99 1.24
CA THR A 368 -3.03 25.05 1.12
C THR A 368 -3.07 25.94 2.36
N ALA A 369 -1.93 26.18 3.00
CA ALA A 369 -1.85 27.09 4.15
C ALA A 369 -1.79 28.56 3.70
N PRO A 370 -2.45 29.51 4.40
CA PRO A 370 -3.32 29.30 5.54
C PRO A 370 -4.67 28.68 5.15
N HIS A 371 -5.09 27.64 5.86
CA HIS A 371 -6.35 26.94 5.60
C HIS A 371 -7.53 27.79 6.07
N ALA A 372 -8.18 28.51 5.17
CA ALA A 372 -9.36 29.30 5.48
C ALA A 372 -10.60 28.69 4.82
N ALA A 373 -11.75 28.82 5.48
CA ALA A 373 -13.01 28.31 4.96
C ALA A 373 -13.39 29.05 3.66
N ARG A 374 -14.08 28.35 2.76
CA ARG A 374 -14.56 28.92 1.49
C ARG A 374 -15.99 28.47 1.23
N THR A 375 -16.83 29.38 0.75
CA THR A 375 -18.05 28.98 0.05
C THR A 375 -17.72 28.84 -1.43
N VAL A 376 -17.99 27.67 -2.00
CA VAL A 376 -17.63 27.31 -3.38
C VAL A 376 -18.89 27.02 -4.19
N THR A 377 -19.03 27.66 -5.35
CA THR A 377 -19.98 27.24 -6.39
C THR A 377 -19.26 26.40 -7.43
N VAL A 378 -19.61 25.12 -7.52
CA VAL A 378 -19.21 24.26 -8.63
C VAL A 378 -20.19 24.46 -9.79
N ARG A 379 -19.67 24.62 -11.00
CA ARG A 379 -20.41 24.91 -12.24
C ARG A 379 -20.04 23.91 -13.34
N GLY A 380 -20.95 23.71 -14.28
CA GLY A 380 -20.74 22.81 -15.42
C GLY A 380 -21.06 21.35 -15.12
N LEU A 381 -21.85 21.09 -14.07
CA LEU A 381 -22.38 19.78 -13.77
C LEU A 381 -23.59 19.45 -14.66
N ARG A 382 -23.81 18.16 -14.92
CA ARG A 382 -25.03 17.70 -15.59
C ARG A 382 -26.20 17.71 -14.59
N PRO A 383 -27.43 18.00 -15.02
CA PRO A 383 -28.61 17.88 -14.16
C PRO A 383 -28.74 16.48 -13.57
N GLY A 384 -29.14 16.38 -12.29
CA GLY A 384 -29.28 15.09 -11.61
C GLY A 384 -29.08 15.16 -10.10
N ALA A 385 -28.99 13.98 -9.48
CA ALA A 385 -28.69 13.83 -8.06
C ALA A 385 -27.18 13.73 -7.82
N TYR A 386 -26.71 14.42 -6.79
CA TYR A 386 -25.32 14.40 -6.34
C TYR A 386 -25.25 14.16 -4.84
N GLY A 387 -24.39 13.26 -4.40
CA GLY A 387 -23.98 13.20 -3.00
C GLY A 387 -22.82 14.16 -2.76
N VAL A 388 -22.69 14.61 -1.50
CA VAL A 388 -21.56 15.43 -1.07
C VAL A 388 -20.91 14.75 0.13
N SER A 389 -19.64 14.42 0.02
CA SER A 389 -18.83 13.77 1.05
C SER A 389 -17.64 14.65 1.40
N GLN A 390 -17.20 14.67 2.66
CA GLN A 390 -16.00 15.40 3.04
C GLN A 390 -15.13 14.65 4.04
N CYS A 391 -13.84 15.01 4.05
CA CYS A 391 -12.87 14.63 5.07
C CYS A 391 -12.19 15.92 5.55
N VAL A 392 -12.28 16.21 6.85
CA VAL A 392 -11.59 17.35 7.49
C VAL A 392 -10.39 16.81 8.27
N LYS A 393 -9.22 17.40 8.07
CA LYS A 393 -7.93 16.91 8.59
C LYS A 393 -7.71 15.45 8.17
N ALA A 394 -7.57 14.55 9.12
CA ALA A 394 -7.45 13.10 8.92
C ALA A 394 -8.65 12.32 9.51
N ALA A 395 -9.75 13.01 9.81
CA ALA A 395 -10.94 12.39 10.39
C ALA A 395 -11.66 11.48 9.37
N PRO A 396 -12.45 10.51 9.84
CA PRO A 396 -13.35 9.75 8.98
C PRO A 396 -14.24 10.62 8.09
N THR A 397 -14.70 10.02 6.99
CA THR A 397 -15.59 10.70 6.05
C THR A 397 -16.89 11.12 6.73
N GLU A 398 -17.41 12.29 6.34
CA GLU A 398 -18.75 12.78 6.68
C GLU A 398 -19.56 12.92 5.40
N GLU A 399 -20.75 12.31 5.36
CA GLU A 399 -21.70 12.48 4.27
C GLU A 399 -22.62 13.66 4.58
N LEU A 400 -22.63 14.65 3.69
CA LEU A 400 -23.42 15.89 3.80
C LEU A 400 -24.79 15.79 3.10
N GLY A 401 -25.19 14.57 2.72
CA GLY A 401 -26.46 14.25 2.11
C GLY A 401 -26.52 14.47 0.59
N VAL A 402 -27.70 14.21 0.04
CA VAL A 402 -27.99 14.31 -1.40
C VAL A 402 -28.51 15.70 -1.76
N ARG A 403 -28.05 16.24 -2.88
CA ARG A 403 -28.47 17.52 -3.46
C ARG A 403 -28.87 17.34 -4.93
N ARG A 404 -29.80 18.17 -5.40
CA ARG A 404 -30.23 18.20 -6.80
C ARG A 404 -29.50 19.32 -7.54
N VAL A 405 -28.97 19.00 -8.72
CA VAL A 405 -28.44 19.98 -9.68
C VAL A 405 -29.45 20.14 -10.80
N GLY A 406 -29.87 21.38 -11.06
CA GLY A 406 -30.81 21.73 -12.12
C GLY A 406 -30.11 22.00 -13.46
N ASP A 407 -30.86 22.58 -14.41
CA ASP A 407 -30.38 22.89 -15.76
C ASP A 407 -29.30 23.98 -15.79
N ASP A 408 -29.17 24.75 -14.72
CA ASP A 408 -28.08 25.72 -14.53
C ASP A 408 -26.72 25.04 -14.27
N GLY A 409 -26.73 23.74 -13.93
CA GLY A 409 -25.55 22.92 -13.75
C GLY A 409 -24.68 23.35 -12.58
N THR A 410 -25.29 23.94 -11.53
CA THR A 410 -24.56 24.46 -10.37
C THR A 410 -24.88 23.75 -9.05
N ILE A 411 -23.92 23.76 -8.13
CA ILE A 411 -24.08 23.32 -6.75
C ILE A 411 -23.17 24.15 -5.84
N ASP A 412 -23.72 24.62 -4.73
CA ASP A 412 -22.97 25.33 -3.70
C ASP A 412 -22.55 24.37 -2.60
N VAL A 413 -21.31 24.50 -2.11
CA VAL A 413 -20.77 23.73 -0.98
C VAL A 413 -19.91 24.61 -0.08
N ASP A 414 -19.90 24.31 1.22
CA ASP A 414 -19.02 24.95 2.19
C ASP A 414 -17.77 24.09 2.39
N LEU A 415 -16.64 24.59 1.93
CA LEU A 415 -15.36 23.90 1.95
C LEU A 415 -14.59 24.28 3.22
N GLN A 416 -14.45 23.32 4.12
CA GLN A 416 -13.80 23.51 5.42
C GLN A 416 -12.27 23.73 5.28
N PRO A 417 -11.61 24.38 6.25
CA PRO A 417 -10.15 24.38 6.36
C PRO A 417 -9.55 22.97 6.44
N ASP A 418 -8.39 22.77 5.81
CA ASP A 418 -7.61 21.52 5.84
C ASP A 418 -8.44 20.28 5.49
N SER A 419 -9.23 20.41 4.41
CA SER A 419 -10.23 19.42 4.02
C SER A 419 -10.14 19.01 2.56
N VAL A 420 -10.74 17.85 2.27
CA VAL A 420 -11.02 17.35 0.93
C VAL A 420 -12.52 17.05 0.86
N LEU A 421 -13.21 17.63 -0.12
CA LEU A 421 -14.65 17.47 -0.32
C LEU A 421 -14.92 16.94 -1.72
N THR A 422 -15.82 15.97 -1.83
CA THR A 422 -16.20 15.33 -3.09
C THR A 422 -17.68 15.49 -3.36
N VAL A 423 -18.00 16.05 -4.52
CA VAL A 423 -19.34 16.05 -5.10
C VAL A 423 -19.39 14.93 -6.14
N TYR A 424 -20.29 13.97 -5.98
CA TYR A 424 -20.33 12.79 -6.85
C TYR A 424 -21.74 12.51 -7.38
N GLY A 425 -21.84 12.33 -8.69
CA GLY A 425 -23.09 12.01 -9.37
C GLY A 425 -23.61 10.65 -8.95
N ARG A 426 -24.91 10.57 -8.68
CA ARG A 426 -25.59 9.36 -8.21
C ARG A 426 -27.00 9.25 -8.78
N ASP A 427 -27.57 8.07 -8.61
CA ASP A 427 -29.00 7.82 -8.76
C ASP A 427 -29.72 8.16 -7.44
N ASP A 428 -31.06 8.20 -7.52
CA ASP A 428 -31.95 8.45 -6.38
C ASP A 428 -32.15 7.21 -5.49
N ALA A 429 -31.47 6.10 -5.78
CA ALA A 429 -31.55 4.90 -4.96
C ALA A 429 -30.85 5.12 -3.61
N ASN A 430 -31.44 4.57 -2.56
CA ASN A 430 -30.81 4.48 -1.24
C ASN A 430 -29.57 3.60 -1.32
N ARG A 431 -28.51 3.98 -0.62
CA ARG A 431 -27.25 3.25 -0.52
C ARG A 431 -27.10 2.67 0.87
N PRO A 432 -26.36 1.57 1.03
CA PRO A 432 -26.11 1.02 2.36
C PRO A 432 -25.22 1.96 3.21
N PRO A 433 -25.33 1.89 4.55
CA PRO A 433 -24.41 2.57 5.45
C PRO A 433 -22.95 2.18 5.18
N THR A 434 -22.05 3.14 5.34
CA THR A 434 -20.60 2.90 5.31
C THR A 434 -20.08 2.80 6.74
N LEU A 435 -19.50 1.66 7.10
CA LEU A 435 -18.76 1.53 8.36
C LEU A 435 -17.48 2.37 8.32
N LEU A 436 -17.30 3.19 9.34
CA LEU A 436 -16.14 4.07 9.52
C LEU A 436 -15.17 3.52 10.56
N GLU A 437 -15.71 2.84 11.57
CA GLU A 437 -14.98 2.14 12.60
C GLU A 437 -15.83 0.94 13.07
N TRP A 438 -15.16 -0.14 13.39
CA TRP A 438 -15.66 -1.26 14.20
C TRP A 438 -14.43 -1.65 14.98
N CYS A 439 -14.44 -1.68 16.32
CA CYS A 439 -13.25 -2.00 17.12
C CYS A 439 -13.56 -2.52 18.52
N SER A 440 -12.54 -3.07 19.17
CA SER A 440 -12.52 -3.27 20.63
C SER A 440 -11.50 -2.35 21.31
N GLN A 441 -11.79 -2.01 22.56
CA GLN A 441 -10.85 -1.33 23.45
C GLN A 441 -10.82 -2.05 24.81
N PRO A 442 -9.65 -2.59 25.24
CA PRO A 442 -8.38 -2.69 24.50
C PRO A 442 -8.48 -3.60 23.25
N THR A 443 -7.44 -3.58 22.40
CA THR A 443 -7.43 -4.37 21.14
C THR A 443 -7.16 -5.86 21.34
N PHE A 444 -6.64 -6.23 22.51
CA PHE A 444 -6.49 -7.59 23.00
C PHE A 444 -6.60 -7.58 24.52
N LEU A 445 -6.79 -8.74 25.13
CA LEU A 445 -6.78 -8.92 26.57
C LEU A 445 -5.58 -9.76 26.99
N LYS A 446 -5.07 -9.45 28.17
CA LYS A 446 -4.16 -10.31 28.94
C LYS A 446 -4.82 -10.60 30.27
N ARG A 447 -4.88 -11.87 30.67
CA ARG A 447 -5.44 -12.28 31.96
C ARG A 447 -4.73 -11.52 33.11
N PRO A 448 -5.45 -11.12 34.16
CA PRO A 448 -6.84 -11.47 34.51
C PRO A 448 -7.91 -10.51 33.96
N ALA A 449 -7.63 -9.72 32.91
CA ALA A 449 -8.66 -8.86 32.32
C ALA A 449 -9.73 -9.72 31.60
N GLU A 450 -11.01 -9.46 31.87
CA GLU A 450 -12.15 -10.23 31.35
C GLU A 450 -13.23 -9.33 30.72
N THR A 451 -12.91 -8.05 30.51
CA THR A 451 -13.85 -7.07 29.99
C THR A 451 -13.18 -6.16 28.97
N LEU A 452 -13.95 -5.74 27.98
CA LEU A 452 -13.57 -4.73 27.00
C LEU A 452 -14.80 -3.94 26.57
N GLU A 453 -14.60 -2.98 25.70
CA GLU A 453 -15.66 -2.25 25.04
C GLU A 453 -15.59 -2.48 23.53
N LEU A 454 -16.74 -2.71 22.89
CA LEU A 454 -16.87 -2.70 21.44
C LEU A 454 -17.41 -1.35 21.00
N ARG A 455 -16.87 -0.83 19.89
CA ARG A 455 -17.26 0.45 19.30
C ARG A 455 -17.51 0.28 17.81
N CYS A 456 -18.52 0.93 17.28
CA CYS A 456 -18.77 1.06 15.86
C CYS A 456 -19.17 2.50 15.53
N ALA A 457 -18.61 3.03 14.45
CA ALA A 457 -19.03 4.28 13.84
C ALA A 457 -19.40 4.01 12.39
N ALA A 458 -20.46 4.66 11.91
CA ALA A 458 -20.95 4.51 10.55
C ALA A 458 -21.52 5.84 10.05
N ALA A 459 -21.56 6.02 8.74
CA ALA A 459 -22.22 7.14 8.09
C ALA A 459 -23.15 6.62 6.99
N ASP A 460 -24.30 7.27 6.86
CA ASP A 460 -25.25 7.00 5.80
C ASP A 460 -25.15 8.10 4.71
N PRO A 461 -25.01 7.76 3.42
CA PRO A 461 -24.91 8.76 2.34
C PRO A 461 -26.17 9.63 2.15
N GLU A 462 -27.34 9.16 2.60
CA GLU A 462 -28.59 9.92 2.61
C GLU A 462 -28.83 10.63 3.95
N ARG A 463 -28.01 10.33 4.96
CA ARG A 463 -28.12 10.75 6.35
C ARG A 463 -29.35 10.16 7.05
N ASP A 464 -29.76 8.97 6.64
CA ASP A 464 -30.79 8.21 7.33
C ASP A 464 -30.32 7.79 8.74
N ALA A 465 -31.28 7.60 9.64
CA ALA A 465 -31.00 7.23 11.02
C ALA A 465 -30.45 5.80 11.08
N LEU A 466 -29.36 5.62 11.84
CA LEU A 466 -28.66 4.34 11.94
C LEU A 466 -29.07 3.58 13.20
N THR A 467 -29.22 2.27 13.05
CA THR A 467 -29.44 1.29 14.12
C THR A 467 -28.23 0.37 14.23
N PHE A 468 -27.93 -0.10 15.45
CA PHE A 468 -26.81 -0.99 15.72
C PHE A 468 -27.32 -2.28 16.37
N ALA A 469 -26.71 -3.41 16.06
CA ALA A 469 -26.98 -4.68 16.72
C ALA A 469 -25.71 -5.52 16.84
N TRP A 470 -25.23 -5.69 18.07
CA TRP A 470 -24.08 -6.51 18.42
C TRP A 470 -24.49 -7.93 18.81
N SER A 471 -23.69 -8.90 18.40
CA SER A 471 -23.87 -10.31 18.75
C SER A 471 -22.53 -11.01 18.99
N VAL A 472 -22.54 -12.09 19.77
CA VAL A 472 -21.38 -12.97 19.96
C VAL A 472 -21.46 -14.05 18.88
N VAL A 473 -20.47 -14.09 17.99
CA VAL A 473 -20.38 -15.07 16.88
C VAL A 473 -19.61 -16.31 17.30
N ALA A 474 -18.48 -16.11 17.99
CA ALA A 474 -17.64 -17.18 18.50
C ALA A 474 -16.96 -16.77 19.80
N GLN A 475 -16.71 -17.75 20.66
CA GLN A 475 -15.97 -17.60 21.92
C GLN A 475 -15.30 -18.92 22.29
N PRO A 476 -14.27 -18.92 23.15
CA PRO A 476 -13.65 -20.15 23.64
C PRO A 476 -14.62 -21.00 24.47
N ASP A 477 -14.41 -22.30 24.47
CA ASP A 477 -15.22 -23.25 25.24
C ASP A 477 -15.24 -22.88 26.73
N GLY A 478 -16.44 -22.83 27.31
CA GLY A 478 -16.65 -22.47 28.71
C GLY A 478 -16.49 -20.99 29.05
N ALA A 479 -16.38 -20.11 28.05
CA ALA A 479 -16.60 -18.67 28.22
C ALA A 479 -18.11 -18.33 28.17
N ASP A 480 -18.49 -17.17 28.71
CA ASP A 480 -19.89 -16.69 28.76
C ASP A 480 -19.91 -15.17 28.48
N ALA A 481 -19.52 -14.79 27.25
CA ALA A 481 -19.41 -13.39 26.87
C ALA A 481 -20.79 -12.71 26.83
N LYS A 482 -20.91 -11.54 27.49
CA LYS A 482 -22.17 -10.79 27.61
C LYS A 482 -22.02 -9.36 27.12
N LEU A 483 -23.00 -8.91 26.34
CA LEU A 483 -23.11 -7.56 25.81
C LEU A 483 -24.08 -6.75 26.67
N ALA A 484 -23.62 -5.63 27.23
CA ALA A 484 -24.45 -4.80 28.10
C ALA A 484 -25.55 -4.02 27.35
N GLN A 485 -25.20 -3.47 26.19
CA GLN A 485 -26.07 -2.63 25.36
C GLN A 485 -25.91 -3.03 23.88
N PRO A 486 -26.41 -4.22 23.48
CA PRO A 486 -26.16 -4.74 22.14
C PRO A 486 -26.74 -3.86 21.02
N ASP A 487 -27.66 -2.95 21.32
CA ASP A 487 -28.30 -2.01 20.38
C ASP A 487 -27.60 -0.65 20.25
N SER A 488 -26.48 -0.45 20.97
CA SER A 488 -25.72 0.80 20.99
C SER A 488 -24.50 0.76 20.07
N ALA A 489 -24.10 1.93 19.55
CA ALA A 489 -22.84 2.12 18.85
C ALA A 489 -21.61 1.74 19.71
N VAL A 490 -21.76 1.82 21.03
CA VAL A 490 -20.74 1.43 22.02
C VAL A 490 -21.36 0.50 23.05
N THR A 491 -20.75 -0.67 23.28
CA THR A 491 -21.24 -1.66 24.25
C THR A 491 -20.11 -2.30 25.04
N ARG A 492 -20.31 -2.47 26.35
CA ARG A 492 -19.37 -3.18 27.21
C ARG A 492 -19.56 -4.69 27.08
N VAL A 493 -18.46 -5.41 26.93
CA VAL A 493 -18.41 -6.87 26.98
C VAL A 493 -17.86 -7.33 28.33
N THR A 494 -18.52 -8.30 28.94
CA THR A 494 -18.04 -9.00 30.14
C THR A 494 -18.00 -10.51 29.91
N GLY A 495 -17.44 -11.28 30.86
CA GLY A 495 -17.44 -12.75 30.77
C GLY A 495 -16.37 -13.33 29.83
N LEU A 496 -15.33 -12.56 29.51
CA LEU A 496 -14.18 -13.00 28.70
C LEU A 496 -13.17 -13.76 29.58
N THR A 497 -13.65 -14.81 30.24
CA THR A 497 -12.96 -15.52 31.34
C THR A 497 -11.95 -16.56 30.86
N ARG A 498 -11.86 -16.81 29.56
CA ARG A 498 -11.01 -17.84 28.98
C ARG A 498 -10.02 -17.22 27.99
N PRO A 499 -8.78 -17.74 27.92
CA PRO A 499 -7.88 -17.39 26.83
C PRO A 499 -8.42 -17.96 25.51
N GLY A 500 -8.13 -17.29 24.40
CA GLY A 500 -8.55 -17.69 23.06
C GLY A 500 -9.15 -16.54 22.25
N GLU A 501 -9.75 -16.89 21.12
CA GLU A 501 -10.35 -15.95 20.20
C GLU A 501 -11.85 -15.75 20.51
N TYR A 502 -12.25 -14.49 20.57
CA TYR A 502 -13.63 -14.05 20.64
C TYR A 502 -13.97 -13.29 19.35
N VAL A 503 -15.11 -13.58 18.76
CA VAL A 503 -15.60 -12.89 17.56
C VAL A 503 -16.96 -12.28 17.88
N PHE A 504 -17.04 -10.96 17.75
CA PHE A 504 -18.29 -10.21 17.86
C PHE A 504 -18.69 -9.68 16.50
N ARG A 505 -19.98 -9.55 16.24
CA ARG A 505 -20.50 -8.97 15.00
C ARG A 505 -21.34 -7.76 15.31
N VAL A 506 -21.08 -6.66 14.61
CA VAL A 506 -22.01 -5.53 14.51
C VAL A 506 -22.78 -5.62 13.20
N GLU A 507 -24.08 -5.42 13.28
CA GLU A 507 -24.94 -5.09 12.15
C GLU A 507 -25.36 -3.62 12.28
N VAL A 508 -25.21 -2.85 11.20
CA VAL A 508 -25.65 -1.46 11.12
C VAL A 508 -26.66 -1.32 10.00
N GLY A 509 -27.85 -0.80 10.31
CA GLY A 509 -28.92 -0.62 9.34
C GLY A 509 -29.45 0.82 9.29
N ASP A 510 -29.86 1.25 8.10
CA ASP A 510 -30.53 2.54 7.81
C ASP A 510 -32.07 2.41 7.69
N GLY A 511 -32.60 1.21 7.95
CA GLY A 511 -34.02 0.87 7.78
C GLY A 511 -34.38 0.26 6.41
N ARG A 512 -33.46 0.23 5.44
CA ARG A 512 -33.63 -0.40 4.11
C ARG A 512 -32.53 -1.40 3.77
N HIS A 513 -31.32 -1.11 4.22
CA HIS A 513 -30.12 -1.91 4.08
C HIS A 513 -29.53 -2.20 5.46
N ALA A 514 -28.72 -3.25 5.50
CA ALA A 514 -27.90 -3.57 6.65
C ALA A 514 -26.53 -4.03 6.18
N VAL A 515 -25.49 -3.52 6.84
CA VAL A 515 -24.09 -3.95 6.67
C VAL A 515 -23.61 -4.63 7.93
N ARG A 516 -22.73 -5.62 7.79
CA ARG A 516 -22.23 -6.43 8.91
C ARG A 516 -20.72 -6.43 8.94
N GLN A 517 -20.16 -6.44 10.13
CA GLN A 517 -18.72 -6.59 10.30
C GLN A 517 -18.34 -7.28 11.61
N ASP A 518 -17.28 -8.07 11.55
CA ASP A 518 -16.79 -8.85 12.68
C ASP A 518 -15.59 -8.16 13.36
N VAL A 519 -15.56 -8.18 14.69
CA VAL A 519 -14.45 -7.73 15.53
C VAL A 519 -13.82 -8.96 16.18
N LEU A 520 -12.57 -9.25 15.81
CA LEU A 520 -11.78 -10.31 16.42
C LEU A 520 -11.04 -9.78 17.65
N VAL A 521 -11.21 -10.42 18.79
CA VAL A 521 -10.47 -10.10 20.01
C VAL A 521 -9.74 -11.34 20.48
N ARG A 522 -8.45 -11.19 20.79
CA ARG A 522 -7.66 -12.24 21.42
C ARG A 522 -7.50 -11.97 22.91
N SER A 523 -7.77 -12.99 23.71
CA SER A 523 -7.47 -13.04 25.13
C SER A 523 -6.31 -13.99 25.38
N PHE A 524 -5.24 -13.49 25.98
CA PHE A 524 -4.02 -14.24 26.27
C PHE A 524 -3.96 -14.66 27.73
N GLU A 525 -3.47 -15.88 27.98
CA GLU A 525 -3.29 -16.39 29.34
C GLU A 525 -2.24 -15.61 30.14
N GLY A 526 -1.28 -14.99 29.46
CA GLY A 526 -0.20 -14.23 30.05
C GLY A 526 0.58 -13.47 28.98
N ASN A 527 1.84 -13.13 29.28
CA ASN A 527 2.71 -12.41 28.35
C ASN A 527 2.89 -13.20 27.05
N GLN A 528 2.76 -12.54 25.92
CA GLN A 528 3.09 -13.15 24.64
C GLN A 528 4.58 -13.04 24.35
N PRO A 529 5.18 -14.02 23.66
CA PRO A 529 6.58 -13.95 23.29
C PRO A 529 6.84 -12.90 22.21
N PRO A 530 8.04 -12.31 22.15
CA PRO A 530 8.39 -11.37 21.09
C PRO A 530 8.49 -12.08 19.75
N VAL A 531 8.23 -11.37 18.67
CA VAL A 531 8.22 -11.90 17.30
C VAL A 531 9.42 -11.36 16.52
N PRO A 532 10.45 -12.19 16.24
CA PRO A 532 11.55 -11.82 15.36
C PRO A 532 11.07 -11.53 13.94
N MET A 533 11.65 -10.50 13.32
CA MET A 533 11.36 -10.11 11.94
C MET A 533 12.61 -9.56 11.24
N ASP A 534 12.58 -9.54 9.91
CA ASP A 534 13.69 -9.04 9.08
C ASP A 534 15.08 -9.56 9.50
N VAL A 535 15.16 -10.87 9.78
CA VAL A 535 16.41 -11.53 10.20
C VAL A 535 17.18 -12.02 8.97
N HIS A 536 18.38 -11.48 8.73
CA HIS A 536 19.21 -11.76 7.54
C HIS A 536 20.67 -11.28 7.70
N ASN A 537 21.49 -11.46 6.65
CA ASN A 537 22.84 -10.92 6.54
C ASN A 537 22.97 -9.91 5.37
N ARG A 538 23.84 -8.91 5.52
CA ARG A 538 24.12 -7.90 4.49
C ARG A 538 25.53 -7.33 4.60
N VAL A 539 25.98 -6.62 3.57
CA VAL A 539 27.31 -5.98 3.49
C VAL A 539 28.47 -6.97 3.75
N PRO A 540 28.76 -7.87 2.78
CA PRO A 540 27.97 -8.13 1.58
C PRO A 540 26.84 -9.13 1.84
N VAL A 541 25.83 -9.14 0.95
CA VAL A 541 24.76 -10.16 0.95
C VAL A 541 25.33 -11.49 0.46
N TRP A 542 26.08 -11.44 -0.65
CA TRP A 542 26.85 -12.54 -1.20
C TRP A 542 28.24 -12.53 -0.59
N VAL A 543 28.45 -13.39 0.41
CA VAL A 543 29.71 -13.43 1.18
C VAL A 543 30.69 -14.36 0.49
N ARG A 544 31.90 -13.89 0.20
CA ARG A 544 33.02 -14.72 -0.25
C ARG A 544 34.08 -14.80 0.84
N VAL A 545 34.95 -15.80 0.77
CA VAL A 545 36.08 -15.96 1.70
C VAL A 545 36.91 -14.68 1.78
N LYS A 546 37.15 -14.02 0.64
CA LYS A 546 37.90 -12.74 0.60
C LYS A 546 37.21 -11.57 1.30
N ASP A 547 35.89 -11.61 1.46
CA ASP A 547 35.14 -10.56 2.15
C ASP A 547 35.31 -10.70 3.67
N GLY A 548 35.66 -11.90 4.17
CA GLY A 548 36.07 -12.18 5.53
C GLY A 548 35.00 -12.04 6.62
N GLY A 549 33.79 -11.60 6.25
CA GLY A 549 32.72 -11.28 7.18
C GLY A 549 31.46 -10.76 6.50
N THR A 550 30.43 -10.50 7.30
CA THR A 550 29.14 -9.90 6.90
C THR A 550 28.51 -9.19 8.11
N LEU A 551 27.40 -8.50 7.92
CA LEU A 551 26.61 -7.90 8.98
C LEU A 551 25.28 -8.64 9.13
N LEU A 552 25.09 -9.36 10.22
CA LEU A 552 23.79 -9.90 10.62
C LEU A 552 22.89 -8.75 11.07
N ARG A 553 21.63 -8.76 10.66
CA ARG A 553 20.63 -7.78 11.08
C ARG A 553 19.30 -8.47 11.37
N ALA A 554 18.60 -7.94 12.35
CA ALA A 554 17.27 -8.35 12.75
C ALA A 554 16.44 -7.14 13.20
N ALA A 555 15.14 -7.35 13.30
CA ALA A 555 14.22 -6.56 14.08
C ALA A 555 13.33 -7.51 14.88
N ALA A 556 12.56 -6.98 15.82
CA ALA A 556 11.55 -7.73 16.55
C ALA A 556 10.48 -6.77 17.05
N TRP A 557 9.31 -7.30 17.36
CA TRP A 557 8.25 -6.56 18.00
C TRP A 557 7.57 -7.42 19.05
N ASP A 558 6.88 -6.76 19.97
CA ASP A 558 6.17 -7.37 21.07
C ASP A 558 4.77 -6.74 21.16
N VAL A 559 3.74 -7.56 21.39
CA VAL A 559 2.35 -7.06 21.34
C VAL A 559 2.01 -6.22 22.56
N GLU A 560 2.58 -6.55 23.72
CA GLU A 560 2.51 -5.77 24.95
C GLU A 560 3.39 -4.50 24.91
N ARG A 561 4.28 -4.41 23.91
CA ARG A 561 5.30 -3.37 23.77
C ARG A 561 6.34 -3.42 24.88
N ASP A 562 6.61 -4.62 25.39
CA ASP A 562 7.65 -4.84 26.37
C ASP A 562 9.04 -4.56 25.77
N PRO A 563 10.05 -4.18 26.58
CA PRO A 563 11.41 -4.00 26.11
C PRO A 563 12.01 -5.30 25.56
N ILE A 564 12.61 -5.23 24.38
CA ILE A 564 13.20 -6.39 23.68
C ILE A 564 14.72 -6.36 23.75
N SER A 565 15.34 -7.51 23.98
CA SER A 565 16.78 -7.74 23.88
C SER A 565 17.12 -8.79 22.82
N PHE A 566 18.36 -8.73 22.29
CA PHE A 566 18.84 -9.60 21.20
C PHE A 566 20.11 -10.33 21.63
N LYS A 567 20.32 -11.55 21.14
CA LYS A 567 21.57 -12.29 21.30
C LYS A 567 21.87 -13.18 20.10
N TRP A 568 22.98 -12.93 19.43
CA TRP A 568 23.50 -13.74 18.33
C TRP A 568 24.50 -14.79 18.81
N ILE A 569 24.41 -15.99 18.24
CA ILE A 569 25.23 -17.16 18.59
C ILE A 569 25.66 -17.87 17.30
N VAL A 570 26.92 -18.28 17.21
CA VAL A 570 27.40 -19.18 16.15
C VAL A 570 26.98 -20.61 16.52
N VAL A 571 26.09 -21.20 15.73
CA VAL A 571 25.62 -22.59 15.93
C VAL A 571 26.51 -23.57 15.18
N ARG A 572 26.80 -23.25 13.91
CA ARG A 572 27.59 -24.11 13.03
C ARG A 572 28.42 -23.24 12.10
N GLN A 573 29.63 -23.68 11.80
CA GLN A 573 30.51 -23.06 10.81
C GLN A 573 31.36 -24.13 10.10
N PRO A 574 31.94 -23.84 8.92
CA PRO A 574 32.83 -24.75 8.23
C PRO A 574 34.04 -25.17 9.08
N ARG A 575 34.59 -26.35 8.81
CA ARG A 575 35.78 -26.86 9.54
C ARG A 575 36.96 -25.91 9.34
N GLY A 576 37.61 -25.52 10.44
CA GLY A 576 38.75 -24.60 10.43
C GLY A 576 38.35 -23.11 10.42
N ALA A 577 37.07 -22.78 10.27
CA ALA A 577 36.59 -21.42 10.50
C ALA A 577 36.52 -21.09 12.00
N ALA A 578 36.61 -19.80 12.32
CA ALA A 578 36.49 -19.27 13.67
C ALA A 578 35.76 -17.92 13.63
N ALA A 579 34.51 -17.91 13.15
CA ALA A 579 33.73 -16.68 13.01
C ALA A 579 33.57 -15.97 14.36
N GLN A 580 33.73 -14.65 14.35
CA GLN A 580 33.64 -13.81 15.56
C GLN A 580 32.45 -12.85 15.44
N LEU A 581 31.70 -12.69 16.52
CA LEU A 581 30.58 -11.76 16.64
C LEU A 581 31.03 -10.54 17.44
N GLU A 582 31.08 -9.35 16.82
CA GLU A 582 31.58 -8.14 17.48
C GLU A 582 30.54 -7.53 18.44
N THR A 583 29.26 -7.54 18.06
CA THR A 583 28.15 -6.96 18.85
C THR A 583 27.00 -7.96 18.98
N PRO A 584 27.22 -9.12 19.64
CA PRO A 584 26.24 -10.20 19.68
C PRO A 584 24.95 -9.82 20.40
N ASP A 585 24.97 -8.81 21.28
CA ASP A 585 23.81 -8.34 22.06
C ASP A 585 22.93 -7.29 21.33
N LYS A 586 23.25 -6.98 20.07
CA LYS A 586 22.55 -5.97 19.27
C LYS A 586 21.78 -6.61 18.12
N ALA A 587 20.72 -5.93 17.69
CA ALA A 587 19.95 -6.30 16.51
C ALA A 587 20.83 -6.34 15.23
N ALA A 588 21.84 -5.46 15.14
CA ALA A 588 22.88 -5.50 14.12
C ALA A 588 24.19 -6.04 14.72
N CYS A 589 24.69 -7.15 14.17
CA CYS A 589 25.89 -7.83 14.65
C CYS A 589 26.89 -8.05 13.51
N LYS A 590 28.07 -7.44 13.61
CA LYS A 590 29.14 -7.66 12.64
C LYS A 590 29.81 -9.01 12.90
N VAL A 591 29.93 -9.81 11.84
CA VAL A 591 30.61 -11.09 11.82
C VAL A 591 31.93 -10.93 11.09
N THR A 592 33.01 -11.42 11.66
CA THR A 592 34.34 -11.45 11.05
C THR A 592 34.93 -12.86 11.08
N ALA A 593 36.13 -13.05 10.52
CA ALA A 593 36.85 -14.31 10.47
C ALA A 593 36.08 -15.46 9.78
N MET A 594 35.27 -15.12 8.77
CA MET A 594 34.60 -16.08 7.88
C MET A 594 35.56 -16.59 6.79
N ALA A 595 36.64 -17.25 7.21
CA ALA A 595 37.81 -17.56 6.38
C ALA A 595 37.72 -18.87 5.57
N ALA A 596 36.58 -19.57 5.59
CA ALA A 596 36.39 -20.82 4.85
C ALA A 596 35.06 -20.80 4.10
N ALA A 597 35.04 -21.39 2.90
CA ALA A 597 33.81 -21.54 2.14
C ALA A 597 32.88 -22.58 2.81
N GLY A 598 31.57 -22.37 2.67
CA GLY A 598 30.52 -23.21 3.22
C GLY A 598 29.48 -22.44 4.04
N ASP A 599 28.52 -23.17 4.60
CA ASP A 599 27.43 -22.58 5.37
C ASP A 599 27.84 -22.26 6.82
N TYR A 600 27.61 -21.01 7.21
CA TYR A 600 27.63 -20.55 8.60
C TYR A 600 26.18 -20.41 9.08
N VAL A 601 25.85 -21.02 10.22
CA VAL A 601 24.53 -20.96 10.84
C VAL A 601 24.63 -20.16 12.13
N PHE A 602 23.85 -19.08 12.18
CA PHE A 602 23.74 -18.20 13.35
C PHE A 602 22.35 -18.36 13.96
N ARG A 603 22.27 -18.40 15.28
CA ARG A 603 21.01 -18.30 16.01
C ARG A 603 20.85 -16.91 16.59
N LEU A 604 19.69 -16.32 16.40
CA LEU A 604 19.24 -15.14 17.11
C LEU A 604 18.26 -15.56 18.20
N ASP A 605 18.59 -15.26 19.44
CA ASP A 605 17.66 -15.30 20.56
C ASP A 605 17.10 -13.88 20.76
N VAL A 606 15.78 -13.73 20.81
CA VAL A 606 15.05 -12.48 21.07
C VAL A 606 14.25 -12.66 22.35
N SER A 607 14.42 -11.78 23.32
CA SER A 607 13.82 -11.92 24.66
C SER A 607 13.05 -10.66 25.06
N ASP A 608 11.84 -10.87 25.58
CA ASP A 608 11.11 -9.90 26.40
C ASP A 608 11.41 -10.21 27.90
N PRO A 609 10.79 -9.54 28.89
CA PRO A 609 11.00 -9.84 30.32
C PRO A 609 10.57 -11.25 30.79
N ALA A 610 9.72 -11.96 30.06
CA ALA A 610 9.08 -13.23 30.42
C ALA A 610 9.42 -14.41 29.48
N ASN A 611 9.79 -14.17 28.23
CA ASN A 611 9.89 -15.12 27.14
C ASN A 611 11.19 -14.96 26.36
N THR A 612 11.59 -16.01 25.64
CA THR A 612 12.68 -15.96 24.66
C THR A 612 12.34 -16.83 23.46
N VAL A 613 12.48 -16.26 22.26
CA VAL A 613 12.26 -16.94 20.97
C VAL A 613 13.58 -17.02 20.23
N SER A 614 13.88 -18.19 19.67
CA SER A 614 15.11 -18.44 18.91
C SER A 614 14.80 -18.69 17.44
N VAL A 615 15.60 -18.11 16.54
CA VAL A 615 15.55 -18.37 15.10
C VAL A 615 16.94 -18.57 14.51
N GLU A 616 17.08 -19.47 13.54
CA GLU A 616 18.35 -19.73 12.85
C GLU A 616 18.40 -19.11 11.45
N HIS A 617 19.51 -18.45 11.14
CA HIS A 617 19.83 -17.85 9.85
C HIS A 617 21.08 -18.51 9.26
N THR A 618 21.01 -18.98 8.02
CA THR A 618 22.15 -19.56 7.31
C THR A 618 22.75 -18.55 6.33
N VAL A 619 24.06 -18.35 6.43
CA VAL A 619 24.86 -17.51 5.53
C VAL A 619 25.84 -18.40 4.76
N PRO A 620 25.66 -18.60 3.45
CA PRO A 620 26.66 -19.22 2.61
C PRO A 620 27.85 -18.32 2.41
N VAL A 621 29.05 -18.89 2.53
CA VAL A 621 30.30 -18.26 2.10
C VAL A 621 30.84 -18.99 0.88
N TYR A 622 31.01 -18.23 -0.20
CA TYR A 622 31.55 -18.72 -1.46
C TYR A 622 33.08 -18.62 -1.49
N PRO A 623 33.78 -19.44 -2.28
CA PRO A 623 35.23 -19.33 -2.48
C PRO A 623 35.72 -17.93 -2.86
#